data_AF-U5MLD1-F1
#
_entry.id   AF-U5MLD1-F1
#
_cell.length_a   1.000
_cell.length_b   1.000
_cell.length_c   1.000
_cell.angle_alpha   90.00
_cell.angle_beta   90.00
_cell.angle_gamma   90.00
#
_symmetry.space_group_name_H-M   'P 1'
#
loop_
_entity.id
_entity.type
_entity.pdbx_description
1 polymer ?
#
loop_
_entity_poly.entity_id
_entity_poly.type
_entity_poly.pdbx_seq_one_letter_code
_entity_poly.pdbx_strand_id
1 'polypeptide(L)'
;MTILDLLNNKGGSNKLLSKGLDVIKDNYTNWVNDNYELTINGKNELVVKIPSLEKRNEYVYKNIGEYEYPLVMCMRISEMRNDENYEYVLAKFMELYKDKLELFLKDITTVDKLVDKIKNTKSNIDYICYGSIIALILGSISLCIFTNIAQTTKYILIAGMVICFFLAIVMQLTKEDQIKKVVNGYLSIIKTEWYQKQLTKEYSFMCSLI
;
A
#
# COMPACT_ATOMS: atom_id res chain seq x y z
N MET A 1 -21.34 -15.77 -0.62
CA MET A 1 -20.07 -15.95 -1.36
C MET A 1 -19.91 -14.75 -2.27
N THR A 2 -18.75 -14.12 -2.25
CA THR A 2 -18.36 -12.98 -3.09
C THR A 2 -17.27 -13.40 -4.07
N ILE A 3 -16.93 -12.53 -5.04
CA ILE A 3 -15.79 -12.78 -5.94
C ILE A 3 -14.46 -12.78 -5.15
N LEU A 4 -14.35 -11.93 -4.12
CA LEU A 4 -13.22 -11.96 -3.19
C LEU A 4 -13.03 -13.35 -2.56
N ASP A 5 -14.11 -13.95 -2.05
CA ASP A 5 -14.06 -15.27 -1.42
C ASP A 5 -13.60 -16.35 -2.41
N LEU A 6 -14.13 -16.31 -3.64
CA LEU A 6 -13.78 -17.25 -4.70
C LEU A 6 -12.31 -17.15 -5.12
N LEU A 7 -11.80 -15.92 -5.28
CA LEU A 7 -10.40 -15.67 -5.61
C LEU A 7 -9.46 -16.07 -4.47
N ASN A 8 -9.87 -15.84 -3.22
CA ASN A 8 -9.07 -16.24 -2.06
C ASN A 8 -8.98 -17.78 -1.94
N ASN A 9 -10.10 -18.48 -2.19
CA ASN A 9 -10.15 -19.94 -2.17
C ASN A 9 -9.32 -20.57 -3.31
N LYS A 10 -9.39 -20.02 -4.53
CA LYS A 10 -8.58 -20.51 -5.67
C LYS A 10 -7.11 -20.11 -5.58
N GLY A 11 -6.84 -18.96 -4.99
CA GLY A 11 -5.51 -18.35 -4.88
C GLY A 11 -4.72 -18.72 -3.64
N GLY A 12 -5.18 -19.70 -2.84
CA GLY A 12 -4.84 -19.95 -1.43
C GLY A 12 -3.37 -20.11 -1.02
N SER A 13 -2.40 -19.91 -1.91
CA SER A 13 -0.96 -19.85 -1.58
C SER A 13 -0.27 -18.56 -2.02
N ASN A 14 -0.91 -17.69 -2.80
CA ASN A 14 -0.29 -16.47 -3.30
C ASN A 14 -0.46 -15.30 -2.31
N LYS A 15 0.59 -15.05 -1.51
CA LYS A 15 0.65 -13.98 -0.50
C LYS A 15 0.36 -12.58 -1.06
N LEU A 16 0.74 -12.33 -2.31
CA LEU A 16 0.54 -11.03 -2.97
C LEU A 16 -0.93 -10.84 -3.34
N LEU A 17 -1.55 -11.90 -3.86
CA LEU A 17 -2.97 -11.91 -4.14
C LEU A 17 -3.78 -11.75 -2.86
N SER A 18 -3.51 -12.54 -1.81
CA SER A 18 -4.24 -12.44 -0.54
C SER A 18 -4.18 -11.02 0.03
N LYS A 19 -2.99 -10.43 0.06
CA LYS A 19 -2.80 -9.05 0.53
C LYS A 19 -3.58 -8.04 -0.30
N GLY A 20 -3.62 -8.21 -1.62
CA GLY A 20 -4.41 -7.32 -2.47
C GLY A 20 -5.91 -7.46 -2.27
N LEU A 21 -6.39 -8.69 -2.07
CA LEU A 21 -7.78 -8.94 -1.73
C LEU A 21 -8.16 -8.35 -0.37
N ASP A 22 -7.26 -8.41 0.63
CA ASP A 22 -7.46 -7.78 1.94
C ASP A 22 -7.57 -6.25 1.82
N VAL A 23 -6.70 -5.61 1.02
CA VAL A 23 -6.79 -4.17 0.76
C VAL A 23 -8.15 -3.78 0.16
N ILE A 24 -8.66 -4.58 -0.79
CA ILE A 24 -9.98 -4.33 -1.39
C ILE A 24 -11.09 -4.50 -0.34
N LYS A 25 -11.03 -5.58 0.44
CA LYS A 25 -12.00 -5.89 1.49
C LYS A 25 -12.09 -4.75 2.52
N ASP A 26 -10.95 -4.33 3.06
CA ASP A 26 -10.89 -3.29 4.10
C ASP A 26 -11.42 -1.94 3.61
N ASN A 27 -11.23 -1.64 2.32
CA ASN A 27 -11.64 -0.36 1.74
C ASN A 27 -13.08 -0.34 1.20
N TYR A 28 -13.62 -1.47 0.73
CA TYR A 28 -14.89 -1.50 -0.02
C TYR A 28 -16.01 -2.31 0.63
N THR A 29 -15.74 -3.22 1.57
CA THR A 29 -16.81 -4.04 2.18
C THR A 29 -17.90 -3.17 2.84
N ASN A 30 -17.52 -2.07 3.49
CA ASN A 30 -18.49 -1.16 4.13
C ASN A 30 -19.30 -0.29 3.15
N TRP A 31 -18.90 -0.23 1.88
CA TRP A 31 -19.58 0.55 0.84
C TRP A 31 -20.56 -0.29 0.02
N VAL A 32 -20.53 -1.61 0.18
CA VAL A 32 -21.46 -2.50 -0.49
C VAL A 32 -22.83 -2.36 0.15
N ASN A 33 -23.83 -2.08 -0.68
CA ASN A 33 -25.22 -2.22 -0.25
C ASN A 33 -25.54 -3.71 -0.20
N ASP A 34 -25.90 -4.23 0.98
CA ASP A 34 -26.23 -5.65 1.19
C ASP A 34 -27.34 -6.16 0.27
N ASN A 35 -28.17 -5.26 -0.26
CA ASN A 35 -29.26 -5.61 -1.18
C ASN A 35 -28.82 -5.69 -2.65
N TYR A 36 -27.58 -5.33 -2.98
CA TYR A 36 -27.06 -5.40 -4.34
C TYR A 36 -26.35 -6.74 -4.53
N GLU A 37 -26.77 -7.48 -5.55
CA GLU A 37 -26.28 -8.83 -5.81
C GLU A 37 -25.74 -8.96 -7.23
N LEU A 38 -24.77 -9.84 -7.42
CA LEU A 38 -24.27 -10.23 -8.74
C LEU A 38 -25.05 -11.43 -9.25
N THR A 39 -25.47 -11.36 -10.51
CA THR A 39 -26.18 -12.45 -11.18
C THR A 39 -25.86 -12.44 -12.67
N ILE A 40 -26.08 -13.58 -13.32
CA ILE A 40 -26.11 -13.67 -14.77
C ILE A 40 -27.51 -13.32 -15.28
N ASN A 41 -27.59 -12.46 -16.30
CA ASN A 41 -28.86 -12.12 -16.96
C ASN A 41 -29.24 -13.19 -18.01
N GLY A 42 -30.44 -13.09 -18.59
CA GLY A 42 -30.88 -14.01 -19.66
C GLY A 42 -30.07 -13.93 -20.97
N LYS A 43 -29.07 -13.05 -21.07
CA LYS A 43 -28.13 -12.91 -22.19
C LYS A 43 -26.72 -13.45 -21.85
N ASN A 44 -26.57 -14.14 -20.72
CA ASN A 44 -25.29 -14.65 -20.23
C ASN A 44 -24.25 -13.57 -19.89
N GLU A 45 -24.70 -12.37 -19.54
CA GLU A 45 -23.85 -11.27 -19.11
C GLU A 45 -23.91 -11.11 -17.58
N LEU A 46 -22.76 -10.76 -16.98
CA LEU A 46 -22.67 -10.46 -15.56
C LEU A 46 -23.24 -9.08 -15.26
N VAL A 47 -24.28 -9.02 -14.42
CA VAL A 47 -25.01 -7.80 -14.09
C VAL A 47 -25.19 -7.64 -12.59
N VAL A 48 -25.42 -6.40 -12.17
CA VAL A 48 -25.78 -6.06 -10.78
C VAL A 48 -27.30 -6.00 -10.68
N LYS A 49 -27.86 -6.84 -9.82
CA LYS A 49 -29.27 -6.95 -9.48
C LYS A 49 -29.57 -6.04 -8.30
N ILE A 50 -30.48 -5.11 -8.48
CA ILE A 50 -30.82 -4.06 -7.50
C ILE A 50 -32.33 -4.09 -7.25
N PRO A 51 -32.81 -4.01 -6.00
CA PRO A 51 -34.23 -3.88 -5.73
C PRO A 51 -34.79 -2.57 -6.28
N SER A 52 -35.92 -2.62 -6.96
CA SER A 52 -36.61 -1.43 -7.46
C SER A 52 -37.12 -0.57 -6.30
N LEU A 53 -36.89 0.74 -6.37
CA LEU A 53 -37.45 1.71 -5.42
C LEU A 53 -38.92 2.00 -5.69
N GLU A 54 -39.40 1.75 -6.92
CA GLU A 54 -40.76 2.11 -7.36
C GLU A 54 -41.77 1.00 -7.09
N LYS A 55 -41.34 -0.27 -7.09
CA LYS A 55 -42.23 -1.42 -6.96
C LYS A 55 -41.64 -2.50 -6.06
N ARG A 56 -42.41 -2.90 -5.05
CA ARG A 56 -42.08 -4.06 -4.20
C ARG A 56 -41.95 -5.32 -5.07
N ASN A 57 -40.84 -6.03 -4.92
CA ASN A 57 -40.51 -7.30 -5.58
C ASN A 57 -40.09 -7.23 -7.06
N GLU A 58 -39.84 -6.05 -7.62
CA GLU A 58 -39.17 -5.92 -8.91
C GLU A 58 -37.68 -5.63 -8.73
N TYR A 59 -36.86 -6.13 -9.66
CA TYR A 59 -35.42 -5.88 -9.68
C TYR A 59 -35.03 -5.13 -10.95
N VAL A 60 -34.13 -4.16 -10.78
CA VAL A 60 -33.47 -3.45 -11.87
C VAL A 60 -32.10 -4.09 -12.08
N TYR A 61 -31.81 -4.47 -13.32
CA TYR A 61 -30.52 -5.01 -13.71
C TYR A 61 -29.67 -3.91 -14.32
N LYS A 62 -28.52 -3.65 -13.72
CA LYS A 62 -27.56 -2.65 -14.16
C LYS A 62 -26.30 -3.29 -14.71
N ASN A 63 -25.65 -2.57 -15.62
CA ASN A 63 -24.36 -2.99 -16.16
C ASN A 63 -23.31 -2.94 -15.04
N ILE A 64 -22.52 -4.01 -14.92
CA ILE A 64 -21.40 -4.10 -13.98
C ILE A 64 -20.38 -2.97 -14.16
N GLY A 65 -20.23 -2.43 -15.37
CA GLY A 65 -19.36 -1.30 -15.68
C GLY A 65 -19.74 0.03 -15.03
N GLU A 66 -20.97 0.16 -14.51
CA GLU A 66 -21.39 1.34 -13.73
C GLU A 66 -20.72 1.39 -12.34
N TYR A 67 -20.11 0.30 -11.89
CA TYR A 67 -19.51 0.18 -10.58
C TYR A 67 -18.00 -0.02 -10.69
N GLU A 68 -17.24 0.53 -9.74
CA GLU A 68 -15.83 0.22 -9.62
C GLU A 68 -15.64 -1.27 -9.31
N TYR A 69 -14.73 -1.93 -10.02
CA TYR A 69 -14.52 -3.38 -9.87
C TYR A 69 -14.19 -3.84 -8.43
N PRO A 70 -13.50 -3.06 -7.55
CA PRO A 70 -13.30 -3.47 -6.16
C PRO A 70 -14.61 -3.58 -5.39
N LEU A 71 -15.58 -2.70 -5.67
CA LEU A 71 -16.91 -2.74 -5.07
C LEU A 71 -17.67 -3.99 -5.55
N VAL A 72 -17.62 -4.26 -6.85
CA VAL A 72 -18.19 -5.47 -7.47
C VAL A 72 -17.62 -6.73 -6.82
N MET A 73 -16.30 -6.77 -6.57
CA MET A 73 -15.66 -7.93 -5.95
C MET A 73 -16.21 -8.25 -4.55
N CYS A 74 -16.70 -7.23 -3.84
CA CYS A 74 -17.29 -7.34 -2.51
C CYS A 74 -18.81 -7.64 -2.52
N MET A 75 -19.48 -7.59 -3.68
CA MET A 75 -20.92 -7.86 -3.79
C MET A 75 -21.22 -9.36 -3.63
N ARG A 76 -22.39 -9.68 -3.06
CA ARG A 76 -22.86 -11.07 -2.90
C ARG A 76 -23.32 -11.62 -4.26
N ILE A 77 -22.99 -12.87 -4.54
CA ILE A 77 -23.51 -13.57 -5.73
C ILE A 77 -24.90 -14.14 -5.39
N SER A 78 -25.92 -13.77 -6.16
CA SER A 78 -27.34 -14.13 -5.97
C SER A 78 -27.63 -15.61 -6.25
N GLU A 79 -26.73 -16.31 -6.96
CA GLU A 79 -27.03 -17.64 -7.48
C GLU A 79 -27.11 -18.71 -6.37
N MET A 80 -28.03 -19.66 -6.54
CA MET A 80 -28.16 -20.83 -5.66
C MET A 80 -26.79 -21.50 -5.54
N ARG A 81 -26.42 -21.93 -4.33
CA ARG A 81 -25.12 -22.56 -4.01
C ARG A 81 -24.80 -23.73 -4.93
N ASN A 82 -24.22 -23.44 -6.09
CA ASN A 82 -23.74 -24.37 -7.08
C ASN A 82 -22.35 -23.90 -7.52
N ASP A 83 -21.38 -24.78 -7.43
CA ASP A 83 -19.97 -24.44 -7.71
C ASP A 83 -19.76 -24.05 -9.17
N GLU A 84 -20.46 -24.69 -10.12
CA GLU A 84 -20.38 -24.38 -11.56
C GLU A 84 -20.80 -22.93 -11.86
N ASN A 85 -21.85 -22.48 -11.19
CA ASN A 85 -22.38 -21.12 -11.31
C ASN A 85 -21.40 -20.08 -10.76
N TYR A 86 -20.77 -20.38 -9.62
CA TYR A 86 -19.73 -19.52 -9.06
C TYR A 86 -18.48 -19.44 -9.95
N GLU A 87 -18.08 -20.56 -10.55
CA GLU A 87 -16.99 -20.56 -11.52
C GLU A 87 -17.31 -19.75 -12.77
N TYR A 88 -18.55 -19.84 -13.26
CA TYR A 88 -19.01 -19.08 -14.42
C TYR A 88 -19.02 -17.57 -14.17
N VAL A 89 -19.57 -17.13 -13.03
CA VAL A 89 -19.55 -15.73 -12.60
C VAL A 89 -18.11 -15.22 -12.47
N LEU A 90 -17.22 -16.02 -11.88
CA LEU A 90 -15.81 -15.67 -11.75
C LEU A 90 -15.12 -15.56 -13.13
N ALA A 91 -15.38 -16.50 -14.04
CA ALA A 91 -14.81 -16.47 -15.39
C ALA A 91 -15.21 -15.20 -16.15
N LYS A 92 -16.50 -14.83 -16.08
CA LYS A 92 -17.01 -13.59 -16.68
C LYS A 92 -16.41 -12.34 -16.04
N PHE A 93 -16.23 -12.33 -14.73
CA PHE A 93 -15.53 -11.25 -14.06
C PHE A 93 -14.07 -11.12 -14.54
N MET A 94 -13.35 -12.23 -14.64
CA MET A 94 -11.95 -12.23 -15.09
C MET A 94 -11.83 -11.80 -16.55
N GLU A 95 -12.77 -12.16 -17.42
CA GLU A 95 -12.83 -11.69 -18.82
C GLU A 95 -12.87 -10.14 -18.89
N LEU A 96 -13.56 -9.49 -17.95
CA LEU A 96 -13.74 -8.04 -17.94
C LEU A 96 -12.64 -7.27 -17.19
N TYR A 97 -12.08 -7.85 -16.12
CA TYR A 97 -11.28 -7.11 -15.14
C TYR A 97 -9.88 -7.67 -14.88
N LYS A 98 -9.46 -8.77 -15.53
CA LYS A 98 -8.14 -9.39 -15.31
C LYS A 98 -7.00 -8.38 -15.41
N ASP A 99 -6.94 -7.59 -16.49
CA ASP A 99 -5.84 -6.64 -16.70
C ASP A 99 -5.80 -5.56 -15.62
N LYS A 100 -6.97 -5.10 -15.15
CA LYS A 100 -7.07 -4.11 -14.07
C LYS A 100 -6.65 -4.69 -12.73
N LEU A 101 -6.98 -5.97 -12.47
CA LEU A 101 -6.57 -6.68 -11.27
C LEU A 101 -5.05 -6.90 -11.26
N GLU A 102 -4.47 -7.34 -12.38
CA GLU A 102 -3.01 -7.53 -12.51
C GLU A 102 -2.25 -6.20 -12.31
N LEU A 103 -2.76 -5.10 -12.88
CA LEU A 103 -2.19 -3.77 -12.67
C LEU A 103 -2.22 -3.37 -11.18
N PHE A 104 -3.34 -3.62 -10.49
CA PHE A 104 -3.48 -3.34 -9.07
C PHE A 104 -2.52 -4.19 -8.21
N LEU A 105 -2.38 -5.48 -8.51
CA LEU A 105 -1.43 -6.35 -7.82
C LEU A 105 0.03 -5.86 -7.98
N LYS A 106 0.37 -5.33 -9.16
CA LYS A 106 1.67 -4.69 -9.41
C LYS A 106 1.83 -3.40 -8.60
N ASP A 107 0.78 -2.60 -8.48
CA ASP A 107 0.77 -1.36 -7.70
C ASP A 107 0.96 -1.65 -6.20
N ILE A 108 0.33 -2.70 -5.65
CA ILE A 108 0.57 -3.15 -4.27
C ILE A 108 2.03 -3.49 -4.01
N THR A 109 2.66 -4.19 -4.96
CA THR A 109 4.09 -4.53 -4.86
C THR A 109 4.96 -3.27 -4.84
N THR A 110 4.54 -2.23 -5.55
CA THR A 110 5.23 -0.94 -5.59
C THR A 110 5.10 -0.23 -4.24
N VAL A 111 3.93 -0.29 -3.60
CA VAL A 111 3.72 0.23 -2.24
C VAL A 111 4.54 -0.53 -1.19
N ASP A 112 4.69 -1.85 -1.31
CA ASP A 112 5.53 -2.61 -0.40
C ASP A 112 7.00 -2.18 -0.46
N LYS A 113 7.51 -2.00 -1.68
CA LYS A 113 8.85 -1.45 -1.89
C LYS A 113 8.99 -0.03 -1.33
N LEU A 114 7.94 0.79 -1.43
CA LEU A 114 7.91 2.12 -0.82
C LEU A 114 8.07 2.02 0.69
N VAL A 115 7.26 1.20 1.38
CA VAL A 115 7.31 1.03 2.83
C VAL A 115 8.70 0.57 3.29
N ASP A 116 9.28 -0.41 2.60
CA ASP A 116 10.64 -0.87 2.91
C ASP A 116 11.69 0.22 2.68
N LYS A 117 11.53 1.03 1.62
CA LYS A 117 12.44 2.15 1.35
C LYS A 117 12.34 3.24 2.41
N ILE A 118 11.14 3.56 2.90
CA ILE A 118 10.93 4.52 4.00
C ILE A 118 11.64 4.01 5.27
N LYS A 119 11.40 2.75 5.65
CA LYS A 119 12.04 2.12 6.82
C LYS A 119 13.57 2.14 6.72
N ASN A 120 14.11 1.77 5.56
CA ASN A 120 15.56 1.78 5.33
C ASN A 120 16.13 3.21 5.37
N THR A 121 15.42 4.19 4.81
CA THR A 121 15.85 5.59 4.84
C THR A 121 15.89 6.12 6.27
N LYS A 122 14.85 5.83 7.07
CA LYS A 122 14.82 6.14 8.51
C LYS A 122 15.98 5.48 9.26
N SER A 123 16.15 4.16 9.10
CA SER A 123 17.20 3.41 9.79
C SER A 123 18.60 3.94 9.47
N ASN A 124 18.85 4.34 8.21
CA ASN A 124 20.14 4.91 7.82
C ASN A 124 20.38 6.28 8.48
N ILE A 125 19.36 7.15 8.53
CA ILE A 125 19.49 8.45 9.19
C ILE A 125 19.72 8.28 10.69
N ASP A 126 18.94 7.41 11.33
CA ASP A 126 19.09 7.11 12.75
C ASP A 126 20.48 6.52 13.03
N TYR A 127 20.96 5.58 12.20
CA TYR A 127 22.31 5.00 12.33
C TYR A 127 23.41 6.07 12.22
N ILE A 128 23.31 6.99 11.27
CA ILE A 128 24.29 8.07 11.11
C ILE A 128 24.23 9.02 12.31
N CYS A 129 23.04 9.34 12.80
CA CYS A 129 22.87 10.20 13.97
C CYS A 129 23.49 9.58 15.24
N TYR A 130 23.11 8.34 15.57
CA TYR A 130 23.66 7.63 16.73
C TYR A 130 25.15 7.33 16.58
N GLY A 131 25.60 6.95 15.38
CA GLY A 131 27.00 6.75 15.06
C GLY A 131 27.83 8.02 15.29
N SER A 132 27.32 9.18 14.84
CA SER A 132 27.97 10.47 15.10
C SER A 132 28.01 10.84 16.58
N ILE A 133 26.97 10.54 17.36
CA ILE A 133 26.97 10.75 18.82
C ILE A 133 28.04 9.89 19.49
N ILE A 134 28.11 8.60 19.16
CA ILE A 134 29.11 7.67 19.70
C ILE A 134 30.52 8.13 19.32
N ALA A 135 30.74 8.51 18.06
CA ALA A 135 32.03 9.01 17.59
C ALA A 135 32.48 10.26 18.34
N LEU A 136 31.54 11.17 18.66
CA LEU A 136 31.81 12.39 19.41
C LEU A 136 32.19 12.07 20.87
N ILE A 137 31.48 11.15 21.52
CA ILE A 137 31.80 10.70 22.89
C ILE A 137 33.18 10.04 22.93
N LEU A 138 33.43 9.05 22.07
CA LEU A 138 34.71 8.34 22.03
C LEU A 138 35.87 9.26 21.66
N GLY A 139 35.65 10.17 20.70
CA GLY A 139 36.62 11.17 20.31
C GLY A 139 36.97 12.12 21.46
N SER A 140 35.97 12.58 22.20
CA SER A 140 36.16 13.46 23.36
C SER A 140 36.93 12.74 24.48
N ILE A 141 36.56 11.49 24.80
CA ILE A 141 37.27 10.66 25.79
C ILE A 141 38.74 10.45 25.38
N SER A 142 38.98 10.14 24.10
CA SER A 142 40.32 9.96 23.55
C SER A 142 41.19 11.21 23.71
N LEU A 143 40.64 12.39 23.42
CA LEU A 143 41.35 13.66 23.61
C LEU A 143 41.68 13.95 25.08
N CYS A 144 40.84 13.50 26.03
CA CYS A 144 41.07 13.66 27.46
C CYS A 144 42.10 12.66 28.03
N ILE A 145 42.08 11.40 27.59
CA ILE A 145 42.96 10.34 28.10
C ILE A 145 44.37 10.45 27.50
N PHE A 146 44.47 10.73 26.19
CA PHE A 146 45.74 10.79 25.47
C PHE A 146 46.25 12.23 25.36
N THR A 147 46.78 12.75 26.46
CA THR A 147 47.24 14.15 26.55
C THR A 147 48.49 14.46 25.70
N ASN A 148 49.33 13.46 25.43
CA ASN A 148 50.59 13.58 24.67
C ASN A 148 50.44 13.44 23.13
N ILE A 149 49.23 13.51 22.59
CA ILE A 149 49.01 13.52 21.14
C ILE A 149 49.58 14.81 20.52
N ALA A 150 50.25 14.69 19.38
CA ALA A 150 50.75 15.82 18.60
C ALA A 150 49.64 16.83 18.28
N GLN A 151 49.95 18.12 18.34
CA GLN A 151 48.96 19.20 18.19
C GLN A 151 48.21 19.14 16.85
N THR A 152 48.91 18.76 15.77
CA THR A 152 48.32 18.55 14.44
C THR A 152 47.26 17.46 14.44
N THR A 153 47.52 16.32 15.09
CA THR A 153 46.57 15.21 15.21
C THR A 153 45.34 15.59 16.05
N LYS A 154 45.52 16.39 17.11
CA LYS A 154 44.39 16.92 17.89
C LYS A 154 43.47 17.79 17.04
N TYR A 155 44.02 18.70 16.22
CA TYR A 155 43.20 19.53 15.33
C TYR A 155 42.45 18.71 14.28
N ILE A 156 43.09 17.68 13.71
CA ILE A 156 42.44 16.77 12.75
C ILE A 156 41.27 16.04 13.40
N LEU A 157 41.43 15.53 14.63
CA LEU A 157 40.35 14.86 15.37
C LEU A 157 39.18 15.79 15.67
N ILE A 158 39.45 17.00 16.15
CA ILE A 158 38.41 18.00 16.45
C ILE A 158 37.66 18.38 15.17
N ALA A 159 38.38 18.67 14.09
CA ALA A 159 37.76 18.99 12.80
C ALA A 159 36.87 17.83 12.30
N GLY A 160 37.35 16.59 12.42
CA GLY A 160 36.57 15.39 12.08
C GLY A 160 35.27 15.27 12.89
N MET A 161 35.32 15.51 14.20
CA MET A 161 34.12 15.48 15.06
C MET A 161 33.10 16.55 14.65
N VAL A 162 33.56 17.78 14.37
CA VAL A 162 32.68 18.89 13.95
C VAL A 162 32.00 18.57 12.62
N ILE A 163 32.75 18.03 11.64
CA ILE A 163 32.20 17.65 10.34
C ILE A 163 31.17 16.53 10.48
N CYS A 164 31.47 15.47 11.24
CA CYS A 164 30.53 14.36 11.48
C CYS A 164 29.24 14.83 12.17
N PHE A 165 29.36 15.74 13.14
CA PHE A 165 28.21 16.32 13.84
C PHE A 165 27.35 17.17 12.91
N PHE A 166 27.99 18.01 12.08
CA PHE A 166 27.28 18.84 11.11
C PHE A 166 26.53 17.98 10.07
N LEU A 167 27.16 16.92 9.57
CA LEU A 167 26.52 15.97 8.66
C LEU A 167 25.30 15.28 9.29
N ALA A 168 25.40 14.86 10.55
CA ALA A 168 24.28 14.26 11.27
C ALA A 168 23.11 15.24 11.43
N ILE A 169 23.38 16.51 11.77
CA ILE A 169 22.35 17.54 11.87
C ILE A 169 21.66 17.76 10.52
N VAL A 170 22.43 17.91 9.43
CA VAL A 170 21.85 18.11 8.10
C VAL A 170 20.96 16.93 7.69
N MET A 171 21.39 15.70 7.97
CA MET A 171 20.57 14.51 7.70
C MET A 171 19.29 14.48 8.53
N GLN A 172 19.37 14.86 9.82
CA GLN A 172 18.19 14.91 10.68
C GLN A 172 17.20 15.98 10.22
N LEU A 173 17.68 17.18 9.87
CA LEU A 173 16.85 18.29 9.39
C LEU A 173 16.18 17.99 8.05
N THR A 174 16.84 17.22 7.17
CA THR A 174 16.30 16.88 5.84
C THR A 174 15.52 15.57 5.81
N LYS A 175 15.40 14.84 6.95
CA LYS A 175 14.73 13.53 7.06
C LYS A 175 13.32 13.56 6.50
N GLU A 176 12.51 14.52 6.94
CA GLU A 176 11.11 14.62 6.50
C GLU A 176 10.99 14.85 5.00
N ASP A 177 11.78 15.77 4.44
CA ASP A 177 11.75 16.11 3.03
C ASP A 177 12.25 14.97 2.14
N GLN A 178 13.26 14.24 2.59
CA GLN A 178 13.73 13.05 1.89
C GLN A 178 12.64 11.98 1.84
N ILE A 179 11.93 11.74 2.94
CA ILE A 179 10.84 10.75 3.00
C ILE A 179 9.65 11.21 2.16
N LYS A 180 9.24 12.48 2.22
CA LYS A 180 8.18 13.04 1.35
C LYS A 180 8.50 12.87 -0.13
N LYS A 181 9.76 13.12 -0.55
CA LYS A 181 10.20 12.89 -1.94
C LYS A 181 10.09 11.42 -2.35
N VAL A 182 10.47 10.50 -1.46
CA VAL A 182 10.34 9.06 -1.71
C VAL A 182 8.86 8.67 -1.85
N VAL A 183 7.99 9.11 -0.94
CA VAL A 183 6.54 8.84 -1.01
C VAL A 183 5.95 9.37 -2.31
N ASN A 184 6.21 10.64 -2.66
CA ASN A 184 5.73 11.25 -3.90
C ASN A 184 6.20 10.52 -5.16
N GLY A 185 7.47 10.10 -5.18
CA GLY A 185 8.04 9.35 -6.30
C GLY A 185 7.30 8.03 -6.54
N TYR A 186 6.95 7.30 -5.49
CA TYR A 186 6.23 6.03 -5.62
C TYR A 186 4.74 6.22 -5.90
N LEU A 187 4.09 7.21 -5.28
CA LEU A 187 2.68 7.52 -5.54
C LEU A 187 2.41 7.97 -6.98
N SER A 188 3.38 8.63 -7.62
CA SER A 188 3.25 9.02 -9.03
C SER A 188 3.34 7.85 -10.01
N ILE A 189 3.82 6.68 -9.57
CA ILE A 189 3.95 5.47 -10.41
C ILE A 189 2.69 4.59 -10.32
N ILE A 190 1.87 4.74 -9.27
CA ILE A 190 0.62 3.99 -9.09
C ILE A 190 -0.36 4.38 -10.19
N LYS A 191 -0.80 3.39 -10.98
CA LYS A 191 -1.70 3.61 -12.12
C LYS A 191 -3.16 3.34 -11.79
N THR A 192 -3.42 2.57 -10.74
CA THR A 192 -4.76 2.24 -10.30
C THR A 192 -5.39 3.44 -9.59
N GLU A 193 -6.28 4.17 -10.26
CA GLU A 193 -6.82 5.46 -9.78
C GLU A 193 -7.46 5.40 -8.39
N TRP A 194 -8.32 4.41 -8.14
CA TRP A 194 -8.98 4.29 -6.84
C TRP A 194 -7.97 4.01 -5.72
N TYR A 195 -6.96 3.19 -6.01
CA TYR A 195 -5.92 2.84 -5.05
C TYR A 195 -5.01 4.04 -4.78
N GLN A 196 -4.66 4.79 -5.82
CA GLN A 196 -3.94 6.06 -5.70
C GLN A 196 -4.70 7.07 -4.83
N LYS A 197 -6.02 7.19 -4.99
CA LYS A 197 -6.87 8.04 -4.14
C LYS A 197 -6.82 7.60 -2.67
N GLN A 198 -6.87 6.30 -2.39
CA GLN A 198 -6.77 5.80 -1.01
C GLN A 198 -5.40 6.06 -0.41
N LEU A 199 -4.32 5.74 -1.14
CA LEU A 199 -2.95 6.00 -0.70
C LEU A 199 -2.68 7.51 -0.46
N THR A 200 -3.34 8.38 -1.22
CA THR A 200 -3.24 9.84 -1.02
C THR A 200 -3.91 10.28 0.27
N LYS A 201 -5.02 9.65 0.69
CA LYS A 201 -5.60 9.91 2.02
C LYS A 201 -4.67 9.46 3.14
N GLU A 202 -3.98 8.34 2.92
CA GLU A 202 -2.98 7.80 3.84
C GLU A 202 -1.60 8.47 3.71
N TYR A 203 -1.46 9.51 2.88
CA TYR A 203 -0.19 10.18 2.62
C TYR A 203 0.48 10.68 3.91
N SER A 204 -0.31 11.28 4.80
CA SER A 204 0.17 11.76 6.10
C SER A 204 0.71 10.61 6.96
N PHE A 205 0.02 9.47 6.95
CA PHE A 205 0.43 8.26 7.66
C PHE A 205 1.71 7.64 7.07
N MET A 206 1.82 7.58 5.75
CA MET A 206 3.04 7.09 5.10
C MET A 206 4.24 7.99 5.36
N CYS A 207 4.03 9.31 5.39
CA CYS A 207 5.06 10.26 5.79
C CYS A 207 5.37 10.17 7.30
N SER A 208 4.42 9.80 8.15
CA SER A 208 4.59 9.70 9.60
C SER A 208 5.17 8.37 10.09
N LEU A 209 5.44 7.40 9.21
CA LEU A 209 6.28 6.23 9.50
C LEU A 209 7.74 6.58 9.90
N ILE A 210 8.05 7.89 9.95
CA ILE A 210 9.24 8.57 10.51
C ILE A 210 9.56 8.20 11.94
#